data_AF-A0A830HJM2-F1
#
_entry.id   AF-A0A830HJM2-F1
#
_cell.length_a   1.000
_cell.length_b   1.000
_cell.length_c   1.000
_cell.angle_alpha   90.00
_cell.angle_beta   90.00
_cell.angle_gamma   90.00
#
_symmetry.space_group_name_H-M   'P 1'
#
loop_
_entity.id
_entity.type
_entity.pdbx_description
1 polymer ?
#
loop_
_entity_poly.entity_id
_entity_poly.type
_entity_poly.pdbx_seq_one_letter_code
_entity_poly.pdbx_strand_id
1 'polypeptide(L)'
;MGITMFTAVYYIEETIDKKRDYLMDPKTYPYDEEVLAIEEQDKRQGEAYEMATRWENVPQWLRYTLSFGLFCMSMSSYAFCVYGETCFRDFQVHDKLNKLPDSNPINIIRFYGAVAIVIFLVGCACLHAFRRWAQKAVAEYQSGSAPTTVDSNKVAPM
;
A
#
# COMPACT_ATOMS: atom_id res chain seq x y z
N MET A 1 24.43 -2.39 -12.64
CA MET A 1 23.36 -3.11 -11.92
C MET A 1 22.14 -3.44 -12.79
N GLY A 2 21.71 -2.59 -13.73
CA GLY A 2 20.52 -2.89 -14.56
C GLY A 2 20.71 -3.99 -15.62
N ILE A 3 21.87 -4.02 -16.31
CA ILE A 3 22.09 -4.87 -17.49
C ILE A 3 21.99 -6.38 -17.19
N THR A 4 22.48 -6.81 -16.02
CA THR A 4 22.44 -8.22 -15.57
C THR A 4 21.02 -8.69 -15.24
N MET A 5 20.17 -7.79 -14.77
CA MET A 5 18.77 -8.10 -14.46
C MET A 5 17.97 -8.32 -15.75
N PHE A 6 18.17 -7.47 -16.76
CA PHE A 6 17.53 -7.64 -18.07
C PHE A 6 17.96 -8.93 -18.79
N THR A 7 19.24 -9.30 -18.69
CA THR A 7 19.72 -10.57 -19.26
C THR A 7 19.13 -11.76 -18.52
N ALA A 8 19.05 -11.72 -17.19
CA ALA A 8 18.42 -12.79 -16.41
C ALA A 8 16.93 -12.98 -16.78
N VAL A 9 16.16 -11.88 -16.89
CA VAL A 9 14.75 -11.95 -17.31
C VAL A 9 14.61 -12.53 -18.71
N TYR A 10 15.45 -12.09 -19.66
CA TYR A 10 15.44 -12.61 -21.03
C TYR A 10 15.65 -14.14 -21.09
N TYR A 11 16.62 -14.67 -20.33
CA TYR A 11 16.86 -16.11 -20.28
C TYR A 11 15.74 -16.89 -19.58
N ILE A 12 15.09 -16.28 -18.58
CA ILE A 12 13.93 -16.88 -17.91
C ILE A 12 12.76 -16.98 -18.90
N GLU A 13 12.43 -15.89 -19.59
CA GLU A 13 11.36 -15.87 -20.61
C GLU A 13 11.64 -16.86 -21.74
N GLU A 14 12.87 -16.87 -22.28
CA GLU A 14 13.27 -17.81 -23.32
C GLU A 14 13.14 -19.29 -22.86
N THR A 15 13.45 -19.57 -21.60
CA THR A 15 13.33 -20.92 -21.04
C THR A 15 11.88 -21.31 -20.78
N ILE A 16 11.05 -20.36 -20.32
CA ILE A 16 9.62 -20.56 -20.13
C ILE A 16 8.96 -20.84 -21.48
N ASP A 17 9.25 -20.06 -22.51
CA ASP A 17 8.65 -20.25 -23.84
C ASP A 17 9.06 -21.58 -24.47
N LYS A 18 10.35 -21.93 -24.43
CA LYS A 18 10.85 -23.20 -25.00
C LYS A 18 10.32 -24.44 -24.29
N LYS A 19 9.98 -24.33 -23.00
CA LYS A 19 9.49 -25.45 -22.18
C LYS A 19 8.03 -25.30 -21.78
N ARG A 20 7.30 -24.34 -22.35
CA ARG A 20 5.92 -24.02 -21.98
C ARG A 20 5.04 -25.27 -22.03
N ASP A 21 5.09 -26.00 -23.12
CA ASP A 21 4.23 -27.18 -23.33
C ASP A 21 4.54 -28.31 -22.34
N TYR A 22 5.78 -28.40 -21.87
CA TYR A 22 6.20 -29.35 -20.83
C TYR A 22 5.79 -28.91 -19.42
N LEU A 23 5.89 -27.60 -19.13
CA LEU A 23 5.52 -27.02 -17.83
C LEU A 23 4.00 -26.92 -17.65
N MET A 24 3.25 -26.75 -18.74
CA MET A 24 1.79 -26.66 -18.75
C MET A 24 1.10 -28.02 -18.85
N ASP A 25 1.85 -29.12 -19.08
CA ASP A 25 1.29 -30.46 -19.10
C ASP A 25 0.89 -30.89 -17.66
N PRO A 26 -0.42 -31.06 -17.37
CA PRO A 26 -0.90 -31.41 -16.03
C PRO A 26 -0.39 -32.77 -15.53
N LYS A 27 0.13 -33.61 -16.44
CA LYS A 27 0.73 -34.91 -16.10
C LYS A 27 2.13 -34.80 -15.51
N THR A 28 2.85 -33.74 -15.87
CA THR A 28 4.26 -33.53 -15.47
C THR A 28 4.34 -32.70 -14.19
N TYR A 29 3.51 -31.65 -14.09
CA TYR A 29 3.34 -30.85 -12.88
C TYR A 29 1.85 -30.85 -12.52
N PRO A 30 1.40 -31.72 -11.60
CA PRO A 30 0.03 -31.64 -11.11
C PRO A 30 -0.15 -30.31 -10.39
N TYR A 31 -1.28 -29.64 -10.64
CA TYR A 31 -1.62 -28.42 -9.92
C TYR A 31 -1.70 -28.72 -8.42
N ASP A 32 -1.08 -27.88 -7.62
CA ASP A 32 -1.22 -27.93 -6.17
C ASP A 32 -2.62 -27.42 -5.81
N GLU A 33 -3.49 -28.33 -5.37
CA GLU A 33 -4.88 -28.02 -5.00
C GLU A 33 -4.94 -26.96 -3.89
N GLU A 34 -3.95 -26.91 -3.00
CA GLU A 34 -3.87 -25.89 -1.94
C GLU A 34 -3.64 -24.50 -2.54
N VAL A 35 -2.75 -24.38 -3.52
CA VAL A 35 -2.44 -23.12 -4.20
C VAL A 35 -3.64 -22.66 -5.03
N LEU A 36 -4.27 -23.56 -5.79
CA LEU A 36 -5.46 -23.23 -6.57
C LEU A 36 -6.62 -22.73 -5.71
N ALA A 37 -6.83 -23.35 -4.54
CA ALA A 37 -7.87 -22.92 -3.61
C ALA A 37 -7.59 -21.50 -3.05
N ILE A 38 -6.32 -21.19 -2.75
CA ILE A 38 -5.90 -19.86 -2.29
C ILE A 38 -6.07 -18.83 -3.42
N GLU A 39 -5.64 -19.15 -4.64
CA GLU A 39 -5.77 -18.26 -5.80
C GLU A 39 -7.24 -17.96 -6.12
N GLU A 40 -8.12 -18.96 -6.03
CA GLU A 40 -9.56 -18.76 -6.25
C GLU A 40 -10.17 -17.90 -5.14
N GLN A 41 -9.78 -18.10 -3.89
CA GLN A 41 -10.23 -17.29 -2.77
C GLN A 41 -9.77 -15.83 -2.90
N ASP A 42 -8.50 -15.62 -3.24
CA ASP A 42 -7.92 -14.29 -3.44
C ASP A 42 -8.56 -13.58 -4.64
N LYS A 43 -8.84 -14.29 -5.72
CA LYS A 43 -9.54 -13.74 -6.88
C LYS A 43 -10.94 -13.24 -6.51
N ARG A 44 -11.72 -14.04 -5.77
CA ARG A 44 -13.07 -13.64 -5.31
C ARG A 44 -13.02 -12.43 -4.36
N GLN A 45 -12.03 -12.37 -3.48
CA GLN A 45 -11.82 -11.22 -2.61
C GLN A 45 -11.40 -9.97 -3.40
N GLY A 46 -10.53 -10.13 -4.40
CA GLY A 46 -10.07 -9.07 -5.28
C GLY A 46 -11.20 -8.46 -6.10
N GLU A 47 -12.05 -9.29 -6.70
CA GLU A 47 -13.23 -8.84 -7.45
C GLU A 47 -14.23 -8.09 -6.55
N ALA A 48 -14.51 -8.61 -5.36
CA ALA A 48 -15.38 -7.93 -4.38
C ALA A 48 -14.78 -6.60 -3.91
N TYR A 49 -13.47 -6.55 -3.67
CA TYR A 49 -12.76 -5.32 -3.31
C TYR A 49 -12.79 -4.29 -4.43
N GLU A 50 -12.55 -4.70 -5.68
CA GLU A 50 -12.62 -3.81 -6.83
C GLU A 50 -14.01 -3.18 -6.95
N MET A 51 -15.06 -4.00 -6.89
CA MET A 51 -16.44 -3.54 -7.01
C MET A 51 -16.85 -2.60 -5.86
N ALA A 52 -16.49 -2.93 -4.62
CA ALA A 52 -16.81 -2.13 -3.45
C ALA A 52 -16.02 -0.81 -3.39
N THR A 53 -14.79 -0.79 -3.91
CA THR A 53 -13.90 0.38 -3.86
C THR A 53 -13.89 1.22 -5.15
N ARG A 54 -14.76 0.91 -6.12
CA ARG A 54 -14.98 1.78 -7.28
C ARG A 54 -15.25 3.19 -6.82
N TRP A 55 -14.58 4.16 -7.47
CA TRP A 55 -14.63 5.57 -7.05
C TRP A 55 -16.06 6.07 -6.88
N GLU A 56 -16.98 5.65 -7.75
CA GLU A 56 -18.42 5.98 -7.71
C GLU A 56 -19.13 5.53 -6.43
N ASN A 57 -18.79 4.35 -5.90
CA ASN A 57 -19.39 3.77 -4.70
C ASN A 57 -18.79 4.33 -3.40
N VAL A 58 -17.59 4.92 -3.48
CA VAL A 58 -16.90 5.50 -2.33
C VAL A 58 -17.53 6.86 -1.99
N PRO A 59 -17.92 7.10 -0.72
CA PRO A 59 -18.53 8.36 -0.33
C PRO A 59 -17.53 9.52 -0.45
N GLN A 60 -18.02 10.72 -0.78
CA GLN A 60 -17.16 11.87 -1.10
C GLN A 60 -16.17 12.25 0.01
N TRP A 61 -16.57 12.12 1.28
CA TRP A 61 -15.68 12.39 2.42
C TRP A 61 -14.47 11.44 2.48
N LEU A 62 -14.64 10.18 2.06
CA LEU A 62 -13.53 9.23 1.94
C LEU A 62 -12.57 9.62 0.82
N ARG A 63 -13.11 10.11 -0.30
CA ARG A 63 -12.30 10.58 -1.43
C ARG A 63 -11.40 11.75 -1.01
N TYR A 64 -11.97 12.73 -0.29
CA TYR A 64 -11.19 13.83 0.26
C TYR A 64 -10.16 13.35 1.29
N THR A 65 -10.52 12.40 2.16
CA THR A 65 -9.59 11.82 3.14
C THR A 65 -8.42 11.08 2.48
N LEU A 66 -8.68 10.36 1.38
CA LEU A 66 -7.66 9.70 0.57
C LEU A 66 -6.75 10.70 -0.14
N SER A 67 -7.32 11.71 -0.79
CA SER A 67 -6.54 12.76 -1.46
C SER A 67 -5.68 13.53 -0.46
N PHE A 68 -6.22 13.85 0.72
CA PHE A 68 -5.48 14.49 1.79
C PHE A 68 -4.38 13.59 2.35
N GLY A 69 -4.67 12.31 2.61
CA GLY A 69 -3.67 11.34 3.06
C GLY A 69 -2.53 11.15 2.06
N LEU A 70 -2.85 11.09 0.76
CA LEU A 70 -1.87 11.04 -0.33
C LEU A 70 -0.99 12.30 -0.33
N PHE A 71 -1.60 13.48 -0.19
CA PHE A 71 -0.87 14.74 -0.11
C PHE A 71 0.07 14.77 1.09
N CYS A 72 -0.40 14.37 2.27
CA CYS A 72 0.41 14.27 3.49
C CYS A 72 1.60 13.31 3.33
N MET A 73 1.38 12.10 2.81
CA MET A 73 2.44 11.12 2.58
C MET A 73 3.46 11.59 1.52
N SER A 74 2.99 12.23 0.46
CA SER A 74 3.86 12.78 -0.59
C SER A 74 4.71 13.92 -0.04
N MET A 75 4.10 14.82 0.73
CA MET A 75 4.80 15.92 1.39
C MET A 75 5.81 15.44 2.42
N SER A 76 5.48 14.44 3.25
CA SER A 76 6.45 13.88 4.20
C SER A 76 7.61 13.19 3.48
N SER A 77 7.34 12.49 2.38
CA SER A 77 8.37 11.84 1.57
C SER A 77 9.30 12.86 0.93
N TYR A 78 8.75 13.94 0.39
CA TYR A 78 9.55 15.05 -0.16
C TYR A 78 10.39 15.73 0.92
N ALA A 79 9.81 15.94 2.12
CA ALA A 79 10.53 16.48 3.27
C ALA A 79 11.72 15.60 3.66
N PHE A 80 11.57 14.28 3.73
CA PHE A 80 12.70 13.41 4.07
C PHE A 80 13.74 13.29 2.97
N CYS A 81 13.33 13.22 1.70
CA CYS A 81 14.25 13.05 0.58
C CYS A 81 15.06 14.32 0.26
N VAL A 82 14.43 15.49 0.32
CA VAL A 82 15.06 16.76 -0.07
C VAL A 82 15.65 17.50 1.14
N TYR A 83 15.04 17.36 2.30
CA TYR A 83 15.39 18.09 3.53
C TYR A 83 15.87 17.15 4.64
N GLY A 84 16.50 16.03 4.29
CA GLY A 84 16.99 15.04 5.25
C GLY A 84 17.94 15.64 6.31
N GLU A 85 18.87 16.51 5.88
CA GLU A 85 19.85 17.19 6.76
C GLU A 85 19.22 18.20 7.73
N THR A 86 18.03 18.73 7.43
CA THR A 86 17.29 19.61 8.33
C THR A 86 16.30 18.84 9.21
N CYS A 87 15.84 17.68 8.77
CA CYS A 87 14.95 16.79 9.52
C CYS A 87 15.70 15.99 10.60
N PHE A 88 16.92 15.55 10.32
CA PHE A 88 17.73 14.74 11.22
C PHE A 88 19.06 15.43 11.52
N ARG A 89 19.65 15.15 12.69
CA ARG A 89 21.04 15.52 12.95
C ARG A 89 21.95 14.61 12.12
N ASP A 90 23.04 15.19 11.60
CA ASP A 90 24.10 14.40 10.98
C ASP A 90 24.60 13.34 11.96
N PHE A 91 24.49 12.08 11.54
CA PHE A 91 24.93 10.94 12.31
C PHE A 91 25.84 10.11 11.42
N GLN A 92 27.14 10.12 11.72
CA GLN A 92 28.09 9.25 11.04
C GLN A 92 28.13 7.87 11.71
N VAL A 93 28.38 6.82 10.94
CA VAL A 93 28.41 5.42 11.43
C VAL A 93 29.45 5.21 12.55
N HIS A 94 30.47 6.08 12.63
CA HIS A 94 31.49 6.07 13.68
C HIS A 94 31.16 6.93 14.92
N ASP A 95 30.07 7.70 14.91
CA ASP A 95 29.69 8.48 16.07
C ASP A 95 29.09 7.59 17.16
N LYS A 96 29.66 7.69 18.36
CA LYS A 96 29.19 6.99 19.55
C LYS A 96 27.90 7.66 20.05
N LEU A 97 26.90 6.87 20.44
CA LEU A 97 25.66 7.38 21.04
C LEU A 97 25.87 8.34 22.22
N ASN A 98 27.03 8.27 22.89
CA ASN A 98 27.43 9.17 23.99
C ASN A 98 27.66 10.64 23.58
N LYS A 99 27.67 10.99 22.29
CA LYS A 99 27.73 12.39 21.82
C LYS A 99 26.35 13.02 21.60
N LEU A 100 25.25 12.27 21.79
CA LEU A 100 23.92 12.86 21.76
C LEU A 100 23.68 13.65 23.05
N PRO A 101 23.14 14.88 22.98
CA PRO A 101 22.63 15.54 24.17
C PRO A 101 21.51 14.66 24.75
N ASP A 102 21.62 14.32 26.03
CA ASP A 102 20.67 13.52 26.84
C ASP A 102 20.63 11.99 26.64
N SER A 103 21.59 11.36 25.95
CA SER A 103 21.64 9.88 25.81
C SER A 103 20.36 9.23 25.23
N ASN A 104 19.48 10.03 24.64
CA ASN A 104 18.19 9.59 24.13
C ASN A 104 18.22 9.54 22.59
N PRO A 105 17.97 8.37 21.97
CA PRO A 105 18.03 8.21 20.51
C PRO A 105 16.98 9.03 19.76
N ILE A 106 15.91 9.45 20.44
CA ILE A 106 14.84 10.30 19.88
C ILE A 106 15.33 11.73 19.57
N ASN A 107 16.41 12.19 20.23
CA ASN A 107 16.96 13.55 20.04
C ASN A 107 17.75 13.73 18.73
N ILE A 108 17.93 12.65 17.96
CA ILE A 108 18.45 12.71 16.58
C ILE A 108 17.45 13.44 15.67
N ILE A 109 16.16 13.31 15.98
CA ILE A 109 15.08 13.90 15.21
C ILE A 109 14.97 15.38 15.62
N ARG A 110 15.23 16.28 14.67
CA ARG A 110 15.01 17.72 14.89
C ARG A 110 13.51 18.02 14.86
N PHE A 111 13.11 19.20 15.32
CA PHE A 111 11.70 19.63 15.32
C PHE A 111 11.01 19.41 13.96
N TYR A 112 11.70 19.78 12.86
CA TYR A 112 11.20 19.57 11.50
C TYR A 112 11.03 18.09 11.13
N GLY A 113 11.93 17.21 11.57
CA GLY A 113 11.79 15.76 11.39
C GLY A 113 10.61 15.21 12.18
N ALA A 114 10.38 15.69 13.39
CA ALA A 114 9.23 15.28 14.20
C ALA A 114 7.90 15.70 13.53
N VAL A 115 7.83 16.91 12.99
CA VAL A 115 6.67 17.39 12.22
C VAL A 115 6.44 16.52 10.98
N ALA A 116 7.48 16.20 10.21
CA ALA A 116 7.37 15.33 9.04
C ALA A 116 6.90 13.91 9.40
N ILE A 117 7.37 13.36 10.52
CA ILE A 117 6.91 12.05 11.04
C ILE A 117 5.44 12.11 11.44
N VAL A 118 5.00 13.17 12.11
CA VAL A 118 3.58 13.32 12.50
C VAL A 118 2.70 13.40 11.26
N ILE A 119 3.08 14.17 10.24
CA ILE A 119 2.34 14.26 8.97
C ILE A 119 2.26 12.90 8.27
N PHE A 120 3.35 12.13 8.29
CA PHE A 120 3.36 10.77 7.76
C PHE A 120 2.40 9.85 8.54
N LEU A 121 2.42 9.91 9.87
CA LEU A 121 1.51 9.13 10.72
C LEU A 121 0.04 9.49 10.50
N VAL A 122 -0.27 10.77 10.31
CA VAL A 122 -1.61 11.23 9.93
C VAL A 122 -2.02 10.63 8.59
N GLY A 123 -1.13 10.66 7.59
CA GLY A 123 -1.36 9.99 6.30
C GLY A 123 -1.64 8.49 6.46
N CYS A 124 -0.86 7.79 7.27
CA CYS A 124 -1.08 6.38 7.61
C CYS A 124 -2.44 6.14 8.29
N ALA A 125 -2.84 7.01 9.23
CA ALA A 125 -4.11 6.91 9.93
C ALA A 125 -5.30 7.08 8.96
N CYS A 126 -5.24 8.05 8.04
CA CYS A 126 -6.23 8.23 6.98
C CYS A 126 -6.34 6.98 6.10
N LEU A 127 -5.21 6.40 5.70
CA LEU A 127 -5.16 5.18 4.90
C LEU A 127 -5.73 3.97 5.65
N HIS A 128 -5.45 3.87 6.95
CA HIS A 128 -5.97 2.80 7.81
C HIS A 128 -7.49 2.91 8.01
N ALA A 129 -8.00 4.13 8.19
CA ALA A 129 -9.44 4.39 8.26
C ALA A 129 -10.12 3.98 6.95
N PHE A 130 -9.54 4.34 5.80
CA PHE A 130 -10.04 3.91 4.49
C PHE A 130 -10.02 2.38 4.34
N ARG A 131 -8.92 1.71 4.71
CA ARG A 131 -8.82 0.25 4.65
C ARG A 131 -9.87 -0.45 5.51
N ARG A 132 -10.09 0.02 6.74
CA ARG A 132 -11.13 -0.53 7.62
C ARG A 132 -12.53 -0.34 7.03
N TRP A 133 -12.80 0.79 6.41
CA TRP A 133 -14.06 1.01 5.71
C TRP A 133 -14.19 0.07 4.50
N ALA A 134 -13.15 -0.06 3.68
CA ALA A 134 -13.15 -0.92 2.51
C ALA A 134 -13.37 -2.39 2.87
N GLN A 135 -12.73 -2.88 3.94
CA GLN A 135 -12.97 -4.25 4.44
C GLN A 135 -14.42 -4.47 4.87
N LYS A 136 -15.05 -3.48 5.52
CA LYS A 136 -16.46 -3.54 5.88
C LYS A 136 -17.36 -3.54 4.63
N ALA A 137 -17.08 -2.67 3.68
CA ALA A 137 -17.83 -2.60 2.42
C ALA A 137 -17.73 -3.90 1.61
N VAL A 138 -16.56 -4.57 1.62
CA VAL A 138 -16.37 -5.88 0.99
C VAL A 138 -17.12 -6.98 1.74
N ALA A 139 -17.08 -6.99 3.07
CA ALA A 139 -17.84 -7.95 3.87
C ALA A 139 -19.35 -7.80 3.64
N GLU A 140 -19.85 -6.57 3.55
CA GLU A 140 -21.24 -6.28 3.19
C GLU A 140 -21.57 -6.81 1.79
N TYR A 141 -20.72 -6.55 0.80
CA TYR A 141 -20.88 -7.06 -0.57
C TYR A 141 -20.88 -8.59 -0.67
N GLN A 142 -20.09 -9.28 0.16
CA GLN A 142 -20.04 -10.74 0.22
C GLN A 142 -21.22 -11.35 0.99
N SER A 143 -21.77 -10.63 1.97
CA SER A 143 -22.91 -11.09 2.79
C SER A 143 -24.29 -10.84 2.17
N GLY A 144 -24.40 -9.89 1.23
CA GLY A 144 -25.64 -9.48 0.60
C GLY A 144 -25.60 -9.60 -0.93
N SER A 145 -26.45 -10.45 -1.48
CA SER A 145 -26.82 -10.42 -2.90
C SER A 145 -27.28 -9.02 -3.35
N ALA A 146 -26.55 -8.42 -4.29
CA ALA A 146 -26.82 -7.13 -4.98
C ALA A 146 -26.74 -5.84 -4.12
N PRO A 147 -26.20 -4.74 -4.68
CA PRO A 147 -25.93 -3.52 -3.93
C PRO A 147 -27.23 -2.80 -3.57
N THR A 148 -27.54 -2.74 -2.27
CA THR A 148 -28.43 -1.69 -1.79
C THR A 148 -27.59 -0.43 -1.74
N THR A 149 -27.78 0.42 -2.74
CA THR A 149 -27.30 1.80 -2.78
C THR A 149 -27.43 2.44 -1.41
N VAL A 150 -26.29 2.78 -0.80
CA VAL A 150 -26.29 3.75 0.30
C VAL A 150 -26.82 5.04 -0.29
N ASP A 151 -27.97 5.43 0.21
CA ASP A 151 -28.83 6.49 -0.25
C ASP A 151 -28.05 7.81 -0.42
N SER A 152 -27.72 8.14 -1.67
CA SER A 152 -27.16 9.43 -2.10
C SER A 152 -28.16 10.59 -1.94
N ASN A 153 -29.33 10.36 -1.31
CA ASN A 153 -30.45 11.29 -1.27
C ASN A 153 -30.87 11.74 0.14
N LYS A 154 -29.91 11.94 1.05
CA LYS A 154 -30.01 13.08 1.99
C LYS A 154 -29.45 14.32 1.30
N VAL A 155 -30.21 14.76 0.30
CA VAL A 155 -30.03 15.99 -0.45
C VAL A 155 -30.12 17.19 0.50
N ALA A 156 -29.20 18.13 0.27
CA ALA A 156 -29.19 19.48 0.80
C ALA A 156 -30.57 20.16 0.72
N PRO A 157 -30.78 21.21 1.51
CA PRO A 157 -30.97 22.46 0.82
C PRO A 157 -30.09 23.58 1.38
N MET A 158 -29.67 24.43 0.42
CA MET A 158 -28.95 25.71 0.51
C MET A 158 -27.43 25.64 0.46
#